data_AF-A0A523DSM7-F1
#
_entry.id   AF-A0A523DSM7-F1
#
_cell.length_a   1.000
_cell.length_b   1.000
_cell.length_c   1.000
_cell.angle_alpha   90.00
_cell.angle_beta   90.00
_cell.angle_gamma   90.00
#
_symmetry.space_group_name_H-M   'P 1'
#
loop_
_entity.id
_entity.type
_entity.pdbx_description
1 polymer ?
#
loop_
_entity_poly.entity_id
_entity_poly.type
_entity_poly.pdbx_seq_one_letter_code
_entity_poly.pdbx_strand_id
1 'polypeptide(L)'
;MAKLTNPESLAADVQQAFETLRTEHELRSVTDEESGTGIDRLATGVYGFTYSPAVENFPLFKERDLRCYEGHKLADGSVFLLGFLTAAEKQTADDASGTGKIHLFAEPKDDATELVRIPMKRVKHSVEHSQRGNNGLEIELG
;
A
#
# COMPACT_ATOMS: atom_id res chain seq x y z
N MET A 1 23.30 -11.21 -16.87
CA MET A 1 22.31 -10.48 -16.06
C MET A 1 21.12 -11.39 -15.86
N ALA A 2 20.78 -11.74 -14.61
CA ALA A 2 19.53 -12.44 -14.36
C ALA A 2 18.39 -11.50 -14.78
N LYS A 3 17.51 -11.95 -15.68
CA LYS A 3 16.25 -11.25 -15.91
C LYS A 3 15.50 -11.33 -14.58
N LEU A 4 15.37 -10.20 -13.89
CA LEU A 4 14.34 -10.03 -12.87
C LEU A 4 13.03 -10.22 -13.64
N THR A 5 12.49 -11.44 -13.63
CA THR A 5 11.13 -11.67 -14.10
C THR A 5 10.24 -10.86 -13.18
N ASN A 6 9.35 -10.03 -13.76
CA ASN A 6 8.27 -9.41 -13.00
C ASN A 6 7.66 -10.46 -12.06
N PRO A 7 7.33 -10.10 -10.81
CA PRO A 7 6.60 -11.00 -9.93
C PRO A 7 5.38 -11.56 -10.68
N GLU A 8 4.98 -12.77 -10.34
CA GLU A 8 3.73 -13.34 -10.86
C GLU A 8 2.61 -12.31 -10.65
N SER A 9 1.83 -12.08 -11.70
CA SER A 9 0.67 -11.20 -11.60
C SER A 9 -0.21 -11.65 -10.44
N LEU A 10 -0.75 -10.70 -9.66
CA LEU A 10 -1.70 -11.05 -8.60
C LEU A 10 -2.85 -11.89 -9.15
N ALA A 11 -3.46 -12.69 -8.28
CA ALA A 11 -4.70 -13.37 -8.63
C ALA A 11 -5.76 -12.38 -9.15
N ALA A 12 -6.59 -12.83 -10.09
CA ALA A 12 -7.49 -11.94 -10.84
C ALA A 12 -8.54 -11.26 -9.95
N ASP A 13 -9.02 -11.96 -8.92
CA ASP A 13 -9.91 -11.44 -7.88
C ASP A 13 -9.26 -10.31 -7.08
N VAL A 14 -7.97 -10.46 -6.76
CA VAL A 14 -7.21 -9.41 -6.08
C VAL A 14 -7.04 -8.19 -6.98
N GLN A 15 -6.69 -8.38 -8.25
CA GLN A 15 -6.61 -7.26 -9.22
C GLN A 15 -7.94 -6.52 -9.33
N GLN A 16 -9.05 -7.27 -9.38
CA GLN A 16 -10.39 -6.71 -9.42
C GLN A 16 -10.73 -5.90 -8.16
N ALA A 17 -10.29 -6.34 -6.98
CA ALA A 17 -10.51 -5.62 -5.73
C ALA A 17 -9.77 -4.26 -5.72
N PHE A 18 -8.52 -4.21 -6.20
CA PHE A 18 -7.80 -2.92 -6.37
C PHE A 18 -8.52 -2.00 -7.37
N GLU A 19 -8.98 -2.55 -8.50
CA GLU A 19 -9.68 -1.75 -9.53
C GLU A 19 -11.02 -1.19 -9.03
N THR A 20 -11.76 -1.97 -8.24
CA THR A 20 -12.96 -1.51 -7.56
C THR A 20 -12.64 -0.32 -6.65
N LEU A 21 -11.58 -0.41 -5.83
CA LEU A 21 -11.18 0.71 -4.97
C LEU A 21 -10.78 1.94 -5.78
N ARG A 22 -9.99 1.80 -6.84
CA ARG A 22 -9.61 2.94 -7.69
C ARG A 22 -10.83 3.61 -8.32
N THR A 23 -11.79 2.81 -8.78
CA THR A 23 -13.04 3.31 -9.37
C THR A 23 -13.91 4.01 -8.33
N GLU A 24 -14.09 3.42 -7.15
CA GLU A 24 -14.87 4.00 -6.05
C GLU A 24 -14.32 5.34 -5.57
N HIS A 25 -13.00 5.50 -5.59
CA HIS A 25 -12.31 6.73 -5.18
C HIS A 25 -11.99 7.68 -6.32
N GLU A 26 -12.48 7.39 -7.54
CA GLU A 26 -12.26 8.17 -8.75
C GLU A 26 -10.76 8.47 -9.01
N LEU A 27 -9.91 7.49 -8.76
CA LEU A 27 -8.45 7.65 -8.84
C LEU A 27 -7.94 7.43 -10.26
N ARG A 28 -7.06 8.32 -10.70
CA ARG A 28 -6.21 8.08 -11.88
C ARG A 28 -4.83 7.57 -11.47
N SER A 29 -4.16 6.86 -12.36
CA SER A 29 -2.74 6.56 -12.17
C SER A 29 -1.91 7.87 -12.21
N VAL A 30 -0.80 7.90 -11.50
CA VAL A 30 0.22 8.94 -11.68
C VAL A 30 0.79 8.90 -13.11
N THR A 31 1.14 10.06 -13.67
CA THR A 31 1.75 10.12 -15.01
C THR A 31 3.24 9.76 -14.98
N ASP A 32 3.87 9.66 -16.15
CA ASP A 32 5.32 9.42 -16.23
C ASP A 32 6.13 10.59 -15.63
N GLU A 33 5.64 11.83 -15.77
CA GLU A 33 6.22 13.03 -15.19
C GLU A 33 6.04 13.12 -13.67
N GLU A 34 4.94 12.55 -13.15
CA GLU A 34 4.65 12.49 -11.71
C GLU A 34 5.41 11.33 -11.03
N SER A 35 5.83 10.32 -11.78
CA SER A 35 6.52 9.13 -11.28
C SER A 35 7.79 9.48 -10.49
N GLY A 36 7.92 8.91 -9.30
CA GLY A 36 9.00 9.21 -8.35
C GLY A 36 8.75 10.45 -7.48
N THR A 37 7.65 11.18 -7.68
CA THR A 37 7.27 12.31 -6.84
C THR A 37 6.70 11.83 -5.51
N GLY A 38 7.12 12.46 -4.42
CA GLY A 38 6.56 12.22 -3.09
C GLY A 38 5.07 12.56 -3.03
N ILE A 39 4.29 11.70 -2.37
CA ILE A 39 2.83 11.78 -2.32
C ILE A 39 2.25 13.13 -1.89
N ASP A 40 2.94 13.88 -1.03
CA ASP A 40 2.49 15.19 -0.57
C ASP A 40 2.43 16.23 -1.70
N ARG A 41 3.30 16.08 -2.71
CA ARG A 41 3.44 17.02 -3.84
C ARG A 41 2.58 16.65 -5.04
N LEU A 42 1.99 15.45 -5.05
CA LEU A 42 1.11 15.01 -6.11
C LEU A 42 -0.26 15.70 -6.03
N ALA A 43 -0.95 15.77 -7.16
CA ALA A 43 -2.36 16.15 -7.20
C ALA A 43 -3.21 15.15 -6.39
N THR A 44 -4.40 15.57 -5.97
CA THR A 44 -5.40 14.69 -5.38
C THR A 44 -6.08 13.80 -6.44
N GLY A 45 -6.71 12.71 -6.01
CA GLY A 45 -7.39 11.77 -6.92
C GLY A 45 -6.41 10.89 -7.69
N VAL A 46 -5.29 10.52 -7.09
CA VAL A 46 -4.25 9.72 -7.74
C VAL A 46 -3.91 8.45 -6.97
N TYR A 47 -3.47 7.44 -7.70
CA TYR A 47 -2.81 6.26 -7.15
C TYR A 47 -1.50 5.96 -7.88
N GLY A 48 -0.63 5.22 -7.22
CA GLY A 48 0.59 4.68 -7.78
C GLY A 48 1.23 3.65 -6.86
N PHE A 49 2.42 3.21 -7.21
CA PHE A 49 3.12 2.14 -6.52
C PHE A 49 4.34 2.66 -5.75
N THR A 50 4.66 2.08 -4.60
CA THR A 50 5.83 2.46 -3.81
C THR A 50 6.59 1.26 -3.27
N TYR A 51 7.92 1.38 -3.25
CA TYR A 51 8.89 0.43 -2.72
C TYR A 51 9.51 0.93 -1.41
N SER A 52 9.02 2.06 -0.90
CA SER A 52 9.54 2.69 0.30
C SER A 52 8.39 3.21 1.16
N PRO A 53 7.41 2.34 1.49
CA PRO A 53 6.17 2.75 2.16
C PRO A 53 6.39 3.29 3.59
N ALA A 54 7.56 3.04 4.20
CA ALA A 54 7.90 3.53 5.53
C ALA A 54 8.37 5.00 5.53
N VAL A 55 8.58 5.62 4.35
CA VAL A 55 8.97 7.03 4.25
C VAL A 55 7.72 7.91 4.35
N GLU A 56 7.73 8.94 5.18
CA GLU A 56 6.58 9.83 5.43
C GLU A 56 5.99 10.41 4.13
N ASN A 57 6.84 10.94 3.25
CA ASN A 57 6.48 11.44 1.92
C ASN A 57 6.94 10.45 0.84
N PHE A 58 6.50 9.19 0.94
CA PHE A 58 6.94 8.13 0.04
C PHE A 58 6.66 8.48 -1.43
N PRO A 59 7.59 8.14 -2.35
CA PRO A 59 7.39 8.37 -3.77
C PRO A 59 6.37 7.38 -4.35
N LEU A 60 5.56 7.86 -5.29
CA LEU A 60 4.70 7.01 -6.11
C LEU A 60 5.25 6.87 -7.53
N PHE A 61 5.23 5.65 -8.04
CA PHE A 61 5.63 5.30 -9.39
C PHE A 61 4.41 4.81 -10.17
N LYS A 62 4.37 5.10 -11.47
CA LYS A 62 3.28 4.69 -12.35
C LYS A 62 3.23 3.18 -12.56
N GLU A 63 4.39 2.58 -12.75
CA GLU A 63 4.51 1.15 -13.02
C GLU A 63 4.63 0.35 -11.74
N ARG A 64 3.93 -0.78 -11.73
CA ARG A 64 4.07 -1.80 -10.71
C ARG A 64 5.23 -2.71 -11.08
N ASP A 65 6.30 -2.65 -10.29
CA ASP A 65 7.40 -3.61 -10.33
C ASP A 65 7.53 -4.23 -8.92
N LEU A 66 8.10 -5.44 -8.84
CA LEU A 66 8.39 -6.13 -7.57
C LEU A 66 7.22 -6.18 -6.56
N ARG A 67 7.53 -6.52 -5.31
CA ARG A 67 6.60 -6.52 -4.16
C ARG A 67 6.40 -5.09 -3.65
N CYS A 68 5.76 -4.24 -4.45
CA CYS A 68 5.46 -2.85 -4.10
C CYS A 68 4.04 -2.69 -3.54
N TYR A 69 3.86 -1.68 -2.69
CA TYR A 69 2.55 -1.31 -2.15
C TYR A 69 1.87 -0.32 -3.09
N GLU A 70 0.54 -0.25 -3.04
CA GLU A 70 -0.22 0.79 -3.73
C GLU A 70 -0.59 1.90 -2.74
N GLY A 71 -0.26 3.15 -3.09
CA GLY A 71 -0.63 4.33 -2.32
C GLY A 71 -1.71 5.14 -3.03
N HIS A 72 -2.68 5.62 -2.28
CA HIS A 72 -3.80 6.44 -2.77
C HIS A 72 -3.73 7.82 -2.12
N LYS A 73 -3.91 8.88 -2.92
CA LYS A 73 -4.21 10.23 -2.42
C LYS A 73 -5.59 10.63 -2.93
N LEU A 74 -6.55 10.68 -2.02
CA LEU A 74 -7.95 10.92 -2.35
C LEU A 74 -8.22 12.39 -2.70
N ALA A 75 -9.43 12.69 -3.17
CA ALA A 75 -9.89 14.03 -3.54
C ALA A 75 -9.85 15.03 -2.35
N ASP A 76 -10.07 14.54 -1.13
CA ASP A 76 -9.99 15.33 0.12
C ASP A 76 -8.55 15.52 0.62
N GLY A 77 -7.56 14.94 -0.07
CA GLY A 77 -6.15 14.95 0.32
C GLY A 77 -5.76 13.85 1.31
N SER A 78 -6.70 13.03 1.77
CA SER A 78 -6.39 11.88 2.63
C SER A 78 -5.51 10.87 1.90
N VAL A 79 -4.48 10.38 2.59
CA VAL A 79 -3.53 9.42 2.05
C VAL A 79 -3.75 8.04 2.68
N PHE A 80 -3.80 7.01 1.83
CA PHE A 80 -3.92 5.62 2.24
C PHE A 80 -2.83 4.76 1.61
N LEU A 81 -2.40 3.74 2.34
CA LEU A 81 -1.56 2.67 1.84
C LEU A 81 -2.37 1.36 1.82
N LEU A 82 -2.32 0.65 0.71
CA LEU A 82 -3.03 -0.62 0.53
C LEU A 82 -2.07 -1.79 0.74
N GLY A 83 -2.61 -2.88 1.28
CA GLY A 83 -1.90 -4.13 1.46
C GLY A 83 -2.77 -5.19 2.10
N PHE A 84 -2.14 -6.27 2.53
CA PHE A 84 -2.79 -7.45 3.08
C PHE A 84 -2.40 -7.66 4.54
N LEU A 85 -3.39 -8.03 5.35
CA LEU A 85 -3.25 -8.38 6.76
C LEU A 85 -3.87 -9.74 7.03
N THR A 86 -3.51 -10.33 8.16
CA THR A 86 -4.30 -11.42 8.74
C THR A 86 -5.66 -10.89 9.21
N ALA A 87 -6.65 -11.78 9.35
CA ALA A 87 -7.97 -11.39 9.85
C ALA A 87 -7.92 -10.74 11.25
N ALA A 88 -7.01 -11.18 12.12
CA ALA A 88 -6.83 -10.61 13.46
C ALA A 88 -6.22 -9.20 13.42
N GLU A 89 -5.21 -8.97 12.58
CA GLU A 89 -4.59 -7.66 12.40
C GLU A 89 -5.55 -6.68 11.70
N LYS A 90 -6.38 -7.16 10.75
CA LYS A 90 -7.43 -6.35 10.14
C LYS A 90 -8.43 -5.84 11.18
N GLN A 91 -8.85 -6.68 12.13
CA GLN A 91 -9.72 -6.21 13.23
C GLN A 91 -9.07 -5.10 14.03
N THR A 92 -7.76 -5.20 14.29
CA THR A 92 -6.98 -4.14 14.96
C THR A 92 -6.91 -2.87 14.13
N ALA A 93 -6.73 -2.99 12.81
CA ALA A 93 -6.69 -1.87 11.89
C ALA A 93 -8.06 -1.18 11.72
N ASP A 94 -9.16 -1.94 11.75
CA ASP A 94 -10.53 -1.42 11.60
C ASP A 94 -11.03 -0.72 12.88
N ASP A 95 -10.53 -1.11 14.06
CA ASP A 95 -10.86 -0.41 15.30
C ASP A 95 -10.26 1.01 15.27
N ALA A 96 -11.12 2.03 15.19
CA ALA A 96 -10.73 3.43 15.13
C ALA A 96 -10.00 3.91 16.40
N SER A 97 -10.21 3.22 17.53
CA SER A 97 -9.49 3.44 18.79
C SER A 97 -8.31 2.47 18.98
N GLY A 98 -8.17 1.52 18.06
CA GLY A 98 -7.15 0.49 18.07
C GLY A 98 -5.76 1.09 18.01
N THR A 99 -4.99 0.81 19.05
CA THR A 99 -3.54 0.97 19.07
C THR A 99 -2.93 -0.42 18.99
N GLY A 100 -1.87 -0.58 18.22
CA GLY A 100 -1.27 -1.89 18.03
C GLY A 100 -0.30 -1.95 16.87
N LYS A 101 0.39 -3.07 16.79
CA LYS A 101 1.31 -3.39 15.71
C LYS A 101 0.65 -4.35 14.73
N ILE A 102 0.77 -4.06 13.44
CA ILE A 102 0.31 -4.91 12.34
C ILE A 102 1.44 -5.10 11.33
N HIS A 103 1.38 -6.18 10.56
CA HIS A 103 2.36 -6.47 9.50
C HIS A 103 1.67 -6.43 8.14
N LEU A 104 1.80 -5.29 7.46
CA LEU A 104 1.21 -5.09 6.14
C LEU A 104 2.07 -5.77 5.07
N PHE A 105 1.44 -6.55 4.21
CA PHE A 105 2.09 -7.17 3.05
C PHE A 105 1.62 -6.53 1.74
N ALA A 106 2.52 -6.40 0.77
CA ALA A 106 2.18 -5.85 -0.55
C ALA A 106 1.27 -6.79 -1.38
N GLU A 107 1.30 -8.08 -1.08
CA GLU A 107 0.62 -9.15 -1.81
C GLU A 107 0.06 -10.17 -0.78
N PRO A 108 -0.99 -10.94 -1.14
CA PRO A 108 -1.49 -11.99 -0.26
C PRO A 108 -0.39 -12.97 0.08
N LYS A 109 -0.28 -13.33 1.36
CA LYS A 109 0.81 -14.19 1.82
C LYS A 109 0.40 -14.98 3.05
N ASP A 110 0.63 -16.29 3.02
CA ASP A 110 0.32 -17.18 4.14
C ASP A 110 -1.15 -16.98 4.58
N ASP A 111 -1.40 -16.51 5.79
CA ASP A 111 -2.73 -16.17 6.34
C ASP A 111 -3.11 -14.68 6.19
N ALA A 112 -2.21 -13.84 5.66
CA ALA A 112 -2.47 -12.45 5.34
C ALA A 112 -3.14 -12.32 3.97
N THR A 113 -4.44 -12.56 3.91
CA THR A 113 -5.25 -12.52 2.68
C THR A 113 -6.23 -11.36 2.64
N GLU A 114 -6.39 -10.62 3.73
CA GLU A 114 -7.39 -9.57 3.84
C GLU A 114 -6.85 -8.25 3.29
N LEU A 115 -7.41 -7.79 2.15
CA LEU A 115 -7.09 -6.47 1.60
C LEU A 115 -7.58 -5.36 2.54
N VAL A 116 -6.70 -4.45 2.91
CA VAL A 116 -6.98 -3.32 3.79
C VAL A 116 -6.48 -2.00 3.22
N ARG A 117 -7.00 -0.91 3.78
CA ARG A 117 -6.59 0.46 3.49
C ARG A 117 -6.15 1.12 4.79
N ILE A 118 -4.86 1.35 4.95
CA ILE A 118 -4.31 1.98 6.15
C ILE A 118 -4.28 3.49 5.94
N PRO A 119 -5.03 4.29 6.71
CA PRO A 119 -4.95 5.74 6.63
C PRO A 119 -3.60 6.18 7.19
N MET A 120 -2.77 6.87 6.40
CA MET A 120 -1.41 7.23 6.82
C MET A 120 -1.39 8.14 8.05
N LYS A 121 -2.45 8.92 8.28
CA LYS A 121 -2.63 9.74 9.50
C LYS A 121 -2.71 8.93 10.80
N ARG A 122 -2.97 7.62 10.74
CA ARG A 122 -3.01 6.71 11.90
C ARG A 122 -1.68 6.01 12.15
N VAL A 123 -0.72 6.14 11.24
CA VAL A 123 0.59 5.51 11.35
C VAL A 123 1.46 6.41 12.23
N LYS A 124 1.78 5.95 13.43
CA LYS A 124 2.70 6.66 14.33
C LYS A 124 4.15 6.36 14.02
N HIS A 125 4.40 5.11 13.67
CA HIS A 125 5.72 4.60 13.37
C HIS A 125 5.58 3.44 12.38
N SER A 126 6.53 3.32 11.47
CA SER A 126 6.60 2.21 10.54
C SER A 126 8.03 1.79 10.31
N VAL A 127 8.24 0.49 10.13
CA VAL A 127 9.54 -0.09 9.81
C VAL A 127 9.36 -1.04 8.65
N GLU A 128 10.04 -0.72 7.54
CA GLU A 128 10.13 -1.64 6.44
C GLU A 128 11.20 -2.70 6.74
N HIS A 129 10.78 -3.96 6.80
CA HIS A 129 11.70 -5.07 6.91
C HIS A 129 12.07 -5.60 5.53
N SER A 130 13.22 -6.30 5.46
CA SER A 130 13.57 -7.03 4.26
C SER A 130 12.43 -7.97 3.86
N GLN A 131 11.98 -7.86 2.62
CA GLN A 131 10.95 -8.75 2.05
C GLN A 131 11.36 -10.23 2.02
N ARG A 132 12.64 -10.54 2.29
CA ARG A 132 13.16 -11.91 2.49
C ARG A 132 12.88 -12.46 3.89
N GLY A 133 12.67 -11.59 4.88
CA GLY A 133 12.49 -11.94 6.29
C GLY A 133 11.05 -12.24 6.70
N ASN A 134 10.12 -12.31 5.74
CA ASN A 134 8.70 -12.59 5.96
C ASN A 134 7.90 -11.55 6.77
N ASN A 135 8.45 -10.39 7.11
CA ASN A 135 7.80 -9.45 8.04
C ASN A 135 7.06 -8.27 7.37
N GLY A 136 7.20 -8.08 6.06
CA GLY A 136 6.52 -6.99 5.35
C GLY A 136 6.86 -5.61 5.91
N LEU A 137 5.85 -4.75 6.00
CA LEU A 137 5.91 -3.45 6.65
C LEU A 137 5.27 -3.55 8.04
N GLU A 138 6.07 -3.40 9.10
CA GLU A 138 5.56 -3.25 10.45
C GLU A 138 4.99 -1.84 10.61
N ILE A 139 3.75 -1.73 11.06
CA ILE A 139 3.05 -0.46 11.29
C ILE A 139 2.56 -0.43 12.73
N GLU A 140 2.90 0.64 13.45
CA GLU A 140 2.29 0.98 14.73
C GLU A 140 1.16 2.00 14.51
N LEU A 141 -0.06 1.59 14.87
CA LEU A 141 -1.26 2.41 14.79
C LEU A 141 -1.49 3.20 16.08
N GLY A 142 -2.00 4.43 15.97
CA GLY A 142 -2.68 5.11 17.07
C GLY A 142 -2.94 6.59 16.88
#